data_AF-A0A6P5NLN4-F1
#
_entry.id   AF-A0A6P5NLN4-F1
#
_cell.length_a   1.000
_cell.length_b   1.000
_cell.length_c   1.000
_cell.angle_alpha   90.00
_cell.angle_beta   90.00
_cell.angle_gamma   90.00
#
_symmetry.space_group_name_H-M   'P 1'
#
loop_
_entity.id
_entity.type
_entity.pdbx_description
1 polymer ?
#
loop_
_entity_poly.entity_id
_entity_poly.type
_entity_poly.pdbx_seq_one_letter_code
_entity_poly.pdbx_strand_id
1 'polypeptide(L)'
;MLVKDALLQLQVTVKRASRTVYQGITQAQGNAVNNHGLDAERLIVAEAFVGKGLFRKKVSYHSKGRAGIKVKPECRLTVVVREITAEEEAKIARLKVHNFRKLTKREKRLVPHQLIVSNPVWGRKNKSSDRNSSATAA
;
A
#
# COMPACT_ATOMS: atom_id res chain seq x y z
N MET A 1 -5.81 1.93 1.15
CA MET A 1 -5.64 1.11 -0.07
C MET A 1 -6.51 -0.14 0.08
N LEU A 2 -7.23 -0.56 -0.97
CA LEU A 2 -8.05 -1.77 -0.88
C LEU A 2 -7.16 -3.00 -0.62
N VAL A 3 -7.68 -3.93 0.17
CA VAL A 3 -6.95 -5.14 0.56
C VAL A 3 -6.64 -6.02 -0.66
N LYS A 4 -7.58 -6.15 -1.60
CA LYS A 4 -7.39 -6.87 -2.86
C LYS A 4 -6.21 -6.33 -3.67
N ASP A 5 -6.13 -5.01 -3.83
CA ASP A 5 -5.05 -4.36 -4.58
C ASP A 5 -3.70 -4.54 -3.87
N ALA A 6 -3.70 -4.47 -2.53
CA ALA A 6 -2.48 -4.67 -1.73
C ALA A 6 -1.92 -6.09 -1.88
N LEU A 7 -2.78 -7.12 -1.86
CA LEU A 7 -2.37 -8.51 -2.06
C LEU A 7 -1.76 -8.73 -3.46
N LEU A 8 -2.36 -8.14 -4.50
CA LEU A 8 -1.82 -8.22 -5.87
C LEU A 8 -0.44 -7.56 -5.98
N GLN A 9 -0.27 -6.37 -5.39
CA GLN A 9 1.04 -5.69 -5.41
C GLN A 9 2.12 -6.51 -4.66
N LEU A 10 1.76 -7.14 -3.54
CA LEU A 10 2.70 -7.96 -2.77
C LEU A 10 3.14 -9.23 -3.51
N GLN A 11 2.27 -9.82 -4.34
CA GLN A 11 2.61 -11.00 -5.15
C GLN A 11 3.68 -10.69 -6.21
N VAL A 12 3.65 -9.49 -6.79
CA VAL A 12 4.61 -9.08 -7.84
C VAL A 12 5.90 -8.50 -7.25
N THR A 13 5.89 -8.10 -5.98
CA THR A 13 7.04 -7.47 -5.34
C THR A 13 8.18 -8.46 -5.08
N VAL A 14 9.38 -8.16 -5.59
CA VAL A 14 10.59 -9.00 -5.50
C VAL A 14 11.20 -9.07 -4.09
N LYS A 15 10.87 -8.11 -3.21
CA LYS A 15 11.45 -8.03 -1.86
C LYS A 15 11.03 -9.24 -1.02
N ARG A 16 11.99 -9.92 -0.38
CA ARG A 16 11.73 -11.09 0.51
C ARG A 16 10.63 -10.87 1.55
N ALA A 17 10.53 -9.66 2.11
CA ALA A 17 9.55 -9.33 3.13
C ALA A 17 8.09 -9.40 2.63
N SER A 18 7.85 -9.35 1.31
CA SER A 18 6.50 -9.36 0.73
C SER A 18 5.72 -10.60 1.13
N ARG A 19 6.36 -11.77 1.17
CA ARG A 19 5.73 -13.04 1.56
C ARG A 19 5.17 -13.00 2.98
N THR A 20 5.90 -12.43 3.93
CA THR A 20 5.46 -12.33 5.33
C THR A 20 4.32 -11.32 5.49
N VAL A 21 4.42 -10.16 4.80
CA VAL A 21 3.35 -9.15 4.84
C VAL A 21 2.08 -9.68 4.16
N TYR A 22 2.22 -10.40 3.05
CA TYR A 22 1.12 -11.05 2.35
C TYR A 22 0.34 -11.97 3.29
N GLN A 23 1.05 -12.88 3.98
CA GLN A 23 0.44 -13.77 4.97
C GLN A 23 -0.26 -13.00 6.09
N GLY A 24 0.35 -11.92 6.58
CA GLY A 24 -0.26 -11.07 7.62
C GLY A 24 -1.56 -10.41 7.17
N ILE A 25 -1.61 -9.87 5.95
CA ILE A 25 -2.81 -9.23 5.39
C ILE A 25 -3.89 -10.28 5.06
N THR A 26 -3.52 -11.43 4.48
CA THR A 26 -4.48 -12.53 4.24
C THR A 26 -5.11 -13.02 5.54
N GLN A 27 -4.31 -13.15 6.61
CA GLN A 27 -4.84 -13.53 7.92
C GLN A 27 -5.78 -12.46 8.49
N ALA A 28 -5.41 -11.18 8.40
CA ALA A 28 -6.26 -10.08 8.85
C ALA A 28 -7.60 -10.05 8.09
N GLN A 29 -7.58 -10.27 6.78
CA GLN A 29 -8.78 -10.42 5.95
C GLN A 29 -9.65 -11.59 6.40
N GLY A 30 -9.06 -12.78 6.60
CA GLY A 30 -9.79 -13.96 7.07
C GLY A 30 -10.42 -13.76 8.44
N ASN A 31 -9.72 -13.13 9.38
CA ASN A 31 -10.25 -12.80 10.69
C ASN A 31 -11.39 -11.77 10.62
N ALA A 32 -11.27 -10.76 9.76
CA ALA A 32 -12.31 -9.75 9.54
C ALA A 32 -13.60 -10.37 9.00
N VAL A 33 -13.49 -11.28 8.03
CA VAL A 33 -14.66 -11.96 7.44
C VAL A 33 -15.28 -12.95 8.43
N ASN A 34 -14.46 -13.84 9.00
CA ASN A 34 -14.98 -14.97 9.78
C ASN A 34 -15.43 -14.57 11.19
N ASN A 35 -14.68 -13.69 11.87
CA ASN A 35 -14.95 -13.35 13.27
C ASN A 35 -15.78 -12.07 13.41
N HIS A 36 -15.61 -11.12 12.49
CA HIS A 36 -16.26 -9.81 12.57
C HIS A 36 -17.37 -9.61 11.52
N GLY A 37 -17.58 -10.58 10.60
CA GLY A 37 -18.65 -10.52 9.61
C GLY A 37 -18.51 -9.40 8.58
N LEU A 38 -17.30 -8.86 8.40
CA LEU A 38 -17.05 -7.76 7.46
C LEU A 38 -16.99 -8.27 6.02
N ASP A 39 -17.38 -7.41 5.07
CA ASP A 39 -17.31 -7.72 3.64
C ASP A 39 -15.87 -7.63 3.10
N ALA A 40 -15.44 -8.69 2.41
CA ALA A 40 -14.10 -8.83 1.88
C ALA A 40 -13.81 -7.84 0.74
N GLU A 41 -14.81 -7.45 -0.05
CA GLU A 41 -14.62 -6.54 -1.19
C GLU A 41 -14.51 -5.07 -0.75
N ARG A 42 -15.14 -4.73 0.37
CA ARG A 42 -15.13 -3.39 0.97
C ARG A 42 -14.03 -3.17 2.01
N LEU A 43 -13.15 -4.15 2.20
CA LEU A 43 -12.09 -4.08 3.19
C LEU A 43 -10.94 -3.16 2.72
N ILE A 44 -10.56 -2.21 3.57
CA ILE A 44 -9.41 -1.33 3.38
C ILE A 44 -8.38 -1.55 4.50
N VAL A 45 -7.10 -1.48 4.15
CA VAL A 45 -6.03 -1.40 5.15
C VAL A 45 -6.06 0.02 5.72
N ALA A 46 -6.47 0.14 6.99
CA ALA A 46 -6.50 1.41 7.72
C ALA A 46 -5.09 1.81 8.15
N GLU A 47 -4.42 0.89 8.84
CA GLU A 47 -3.07 1.08 9.35
C GLU A 47 -2.25 -0.19 9.17
N ALA A 48 -0.97 -0.01 8.85
CA ALA A 48 -0.02 -1.10 8.82
C ALA A 48 1.34 -0.57 9.28
N PHE A 49 1.82 -1.08 10.41
CA PHE A 49 3.09 -0.63 10.99
C PHE A 49 3.88 -1.80 11.57
N VAL A 50 5.16 -1.55 11.77
CA VAL A 50 6.11 -2.54 12.30
C VAL A 50 6.67 -2.02 13.62
N GLY A 51 6.52 -2.84 14.66
CA GLY A 51 7.11 -2.61 15.97
C GLY A 51 8.43 -3.38 16.15
N LYS A 52 9.23 -2.92 17.12
CA LYS A 52 10.43 -3.63 17.57
C LYS A 52 10.04 -4.92 18.29
N GLY A 53 10.66 -6.04 17.91
CA GLY A 53 10.52 -7.33 18.59
C GLY A 53 11.63 -7.57 19.60
N LEU A 54 11.86 -8.83 19.98
CA LEU A 54 12.97 -9.20 20.85
C LEU A 54 14.28 -9.22 20.05
N PHE A 55 15.33 -8.63 20.62
CA PHE A 55 16.65 -8.56 20.00
C PHE A 55 17.56 -9.61 20.64
N ARG A 56 17.88 -10.67 19.90
CA ARG A 56 18.75 -11.74 20.42
C ARG A 56 20.21 -11.35 20.26
N LYS A 57 20.94 -11.26 21.38
CA LYS A 57 22.38 -10.99 21.39
C LYS A 57 23.15 -12.28 21.07
N LYS A 58 24.14 -12.17 20.19
CA LYS A 58 25.07 -13.24 19.78
C LYS A 58 26.50 -12.72 19.88
N VAL A 59 27.43 -13.59 20.28
CA VAL A 59 28.85 -13.24 20.26
C VAL A 59 29.35 -13.24 18.81
N SER A 60 30.12 -12.22 18.45
CA SER A 60 30.83 -12.10 17.18
C SER A 60 32.32 -12.09 17.47
N TYR A 61 33.02 -13.14 17.03
CA TYR A 61 34.46 -13.26 17.22
C TYR A 61 35.22 -12.44 16.18
N HIS A 62 36.30 -11.80 16.62
CA HIS A 62 37.19 -10.99 15.80
C HIS A 62 38.65 -11.43 16.00
N SER A 63 39.55 -10.87 15.19
CA SER A 63 40.99 -11.17 15.28
C SER A 63 41.58 -10.69 16.62
N LYS A 64 42.74 -11.27 16.98
CA LYS A 64 43.49 -10.94 18.20
C LYS A 64 42.68 -11.15 19.50
N GLY A 65 41.84 -12.19 19.55
CA GLY A 65 41.07 -12.54 20.75
C GLY A 65 39.94 -11.57 21.11
N ARG A 66 39.57 -10.64 20.22
CA ARG A 66 38.51 -9.67 20.47
C ARG A 66 37.14 -10.28 20.22
N ALA A 67 36.15 -9.92 21.03
CA ALA A 67 34.76 -10.32 20.84
C ALA A 67 33.83 -9.11 20.92
N GLY A 68 32.88 -9.03 19.98
CA GLY A 68 31.80 -8.06 19.97
C GLY A 68 30.45 -8.74 20.17
N ILE A 69 29.41 -7.95 20.42
CA ILE A 69 28.03 -8.44 20.51
C ILE A 69 27.29 -8.05 19.24
N LYS A 70 26.95 -9.04 18.41
CA LYS A 70 26.06 -8.90 17.25
C LYS A 70 24.63 -9.15 17.69
N VAL A 71 23.68 -8.41 17.13
CA VAL A 71 22.27 -8.56 17.47
C VAL A 71 21.50 -9.11 16.28
N LYS A 72 20.68 -10.14 16.50
CA LYS A 72 19.69 -10.62 15.53
C LYS A 72 18.34 -9.95 15.86
N PRO A 73 17.88 -9.00 15.03
CA PRO A 73 16.63 -8.31 15.27
C PRO A 73 15.44 -9.18 14.90
N GLU A 74 14.39 -9.11 15.70
CA GLU A 74 13.04 -9.57 15.35
C GLU A 74 12.11 -8.35 15.35
N CYS A 75 10.97 -8.46 14.66
CA CYS A 75 9.99 -7.40 14.55
C CYS A 75 8.57 -7.95 14.68
N ARG A 76 7.61 -7.06 14.96
CA ARG A 76 6.18 -7.39 15.06
C ARG A 76 5.44 -6.60 14.00
N LEU A 77 4.68 -7.28 13.16
CA LEU A 77 3.81 -6.64 12.17
C LEU A 77 2.41 -6.49 12.76
N THR A 78 1.86 -5.27 12.72
CA THR A 78 0.47 -5.01 13.11
C THR A 78 -0.26 -4.47 11.88
N VAL A 79 -1.39 -5.09 11.56
CA VAL A 79 -2.26 -4.71 10.44
C VAL A 79 -3.64 -4.47 11.00
N VAL A 80 -4.19 -3.29 10.73
CA VAL A 80 -5.54 -2.89 11.08
C VAL A 80 -6.35 -2.75 9.80
N VAL A 81 -7.44 -3.51 9.73
CA VAL A 81 -8.39 -3.50 8.61
C VAL A 81 -9.72 -2.94 9.08
N ARG A 82 -10.39 -2.22 8.19
CA ARG A 82 -11.75 -1.72 8.41
C ARG A 82 -12.54 -1.76 7.12
N GLU A 83 -13.84 -1.56 7.22
CA GLU A 83 -14.67 -1.29 6.05
C GLU A 83 -14.57 0.16 5.60
N ILE A 84 -14.84 0.34 4.31
CA ILE A 84 -14.93 1.64 3.67
C ILE A 84 -16.22 2.33 4.11
N THR A 85 -16.14 3.63 4.40
CA THR A 85 -17.33 4.46 4.63
C THR A 85 -17.97 4.86 3.30
N ALA A 86 -19.29 5.11 3.28
CA ALA A 86 -20.01 5.44 2.04
C ALA A 86 -19.42 6.64 1.28
N GLU A 87 -18.90 7.65 2.01
CA GLU A 87 -18.24 8.82 1.42
C GLU A 87 -16.92 8.46 0.72
N GLU A 88 -16.14 7.56 1.33
CA GLU A 88 -14.88 7.08 0.77
C GLU A 88 -15.12 6.22 -0.48
N GLU A 89 -16.17 5.40 -0.49
CA GLU A 89 -16.56 4.61 -1.65
C GLU A 89 -16.91 5.52 -2.85
N ALA A 90 -17.71 6.56 -2.60
CA ALA A 90 -18.05 7.56 -3.61
C ALA A 90 -16.81 8.31 -4.12
N LYS A 91 -15.86 8.65 -3.24
CA LYS A 91 -14.59 9.28 -3.63
C LYS A 91 -13.74 8.36 -4.52
N ILE A 92 -13.65 7.08 -4.17
CA ILE A 92 -12.93 6.09 -4.98
C ILE A 92 -13.59 5.94 -6.35
N ALA A 93 -14.91 5.87 -6.41
CA ALA A 93 -15.65 5.79 -7.67
C ALA A 93 -15.41 7.02 -8.57
N ARG A 94 -15.48 8.24 -8.00
CA ARG A 94 -15.17 9.48 -8.72
C ARG A 94 -13.74 9.49 -9.25
N LEU A 95 -12.77 9.08 -8.44
CA LEU A 95 -11.37 8.97 -8.87
C LEU A 95 -11.18 7.94 -9.99
N LYS A 96 -11.86 6.79 -9.92
CA LYS A 96 -11.84 5.79 -11.00
C LYS A 96 -12.39 6.35 -12.31
N VAL A 97 -13.51 7.08 -12.26
CA VAL A 97 -14.10 7.73 -13.44
C VAL A 97 -13.22 8.86 -13.97
N HIS A 98 -12.65 9.68 -13.09
CA HIS A 98 -11.76 10.78 -13.48
C HIS A 98 -10.47 10.26 -14.13
N ASN A 99 -9.86 9.22 -13.55
CA ASN A 99 -8.66 8.58 -14.09
C ASN A 99 -8.96 7.65 -15.27
N PHE A 100 -10.25 7.45 -15.62
CA PHE A 100 -10.64 6.62 -16.74
C PHE A 100 -10.27 7.29 -18.06
N ARG A 101 -9.09 6.96 -18.57
CA ARG A 101 -8.69 7.32 -19.93
C ARG A 101 -9.17 6.25 -20.89
N LYS A 102 -9.98 6.63 -21.89
CA LYS A 102 -10.33 5.73 -22.99
C LYS A 102 -9.06 5.36 -23.77
N LEU A 103 -8.69 4.09 -23.76
CA LEU A 103 -7.60 3.57 -24.60
C LEU A 103 -8.04 3.52 -26.06
N THR A 104 -7.15 3.95 -26.97
CA THR A 104 -7.36 3.85 -28.41
C THR A 104 -7.37 2.39 -28.87
N LYS A 105 -7.97 2.10 -30.05
CA LYS A 105 -8.04 0.73 -30.61
C LYS A 105 -6.66 0.07 -30.72
N ARG A 106 -5.59 0.86 -30.96
CA ARG A 106 -4.21 0.38 -31.03
C ARG A 106 -3.64 0.00 -29.66
N GLU A 107 -3.85 0.83 -28.63
CA GLU A 107 -3.37 0.54 -27.26
C GLU A 107 -4.03 -0.71 -26.66
N LYS A 108 -5.34 -0.92 -26.90
CA LYS A 108 -6.06 -2.13 -26.46
C LYS A 108 -5.48 -3.44 -27.03
N ARG A 109 -4.90 -3.37 -28.24
CA ARG A 109 -4.30 -4.53 -28.92
C ARG A 109 -2.87 -4.81 -28.44
N LEU A 110 -2.16 -3.80 -27.92
CA LEU A 110 -0.75 -3.88 -27.52
C LEU A 110 -0.53 -4.19 -26.03
N VAL A 111 -1.53 -4.02 -25.17
CA VAL A 111 -1.40 -4.26 -23.71
C VAL A 111 -2.36 -5.38 -23.24
N PRO A 112 -2.05 -6.66 -23.50
CA PRO A 112 -2.90 -7.78 -23.07
C PRO A 112 -2.72 -8.18 -21.59
N HIS A 113 -1.68 -7.74 -20.89
CA HIS A 113 -1.42 -8.12 -19.49
C HIS A 113 -1.31 -6.87 -18.60
N GLN A 114 -2.18 -6.77 -17.59
CA GLN A 114 -2.23 -5.65 -16.66
C GLN A 114 -1.05 -5.68 -15.69
N LEU A 115 -0.04 -4.85 -15.93
CA LEU A 115 0.89 -4.40 -14.88
C LEU A 115 0.36 -3.06 -14.34
N ILE A 116 -0.04 -3.03 -13.07
CA ILE A 116 -0.33 -1.76 -12.38
C ILE A 116 1.01 -1.06 -12.16
N VAL A 117 1.35 -0.16 -13.09
CA VAL A 117 2.54 0.69 -13.01
C VAL A 117 2.32 1.75 -11.92
N SER A 118 2.98 1.59 -10.78
CA SER A 118 3.18 2.67 -9.80
C SER A 118 4.43 3.47 -10.17
N ASN A 119 4.45 4.10 -11.36
CA ASN A 119 5.44 5.15 -11.63
C ASN A 119 4.77 6.49 -11.37
N PRO A 120 5.23 7.29 -10.41
CA PRO A 120 4.79 8.68 -10.33
C PRO A 120 5.33 9.37 -11.60
N VAL A 121 4.42 9.89 -12.43
CA VAL A 121 4.81 10.82 -13.49
C VAL A 121 5.41 12.03 -12.80
N TRP A 122 6.72 12.26 -12.99
CA TRP A 122 7.37 13.48 -12.54
C TRP A 122 6.85 14.63 -13.40
N GLY A 123 5.77 15.26 -12.93
CA GLY A 123 5.12 16.38 -13.60
C GLY A 123 6.03 17.59 -13.61
N ARG A 124 6.43 18.03 -14.80
CA ARG A 124 7.01 19.34 -15.05
C ARG A 124 5.97 20.38 -14.60
N LYS A 125 6.32 21.27 -13.66
CA LYS A 125 5.45 22.37 -13.19
C LYS A 125 4.99 23.22 -14.38
N ASN A 126 3.68 23.31 -14.62
CA ASN A 126 3.13 24.40 -15.41
C ASN A 126 2.50 25.42 -14.47
N LYS A 127 3.03 26.64 -14.59
CA LYS A 127 2.66 27.84 -13.85
C LYS A 127 1.38 28.44 -14.47
N SER A 128 0.61 29.11 -13.61
CA SER A 128 -0.50 30.05 -13.84
C SER A 128 -1.85 29.52 -14.32
N SER A 129 -2.87 29.66 -13.46
CA SER A 129 -4.06 30.49 -13.74
C SER A 129 -4.88 30.73 -12.46
N ASP A 130 -4.37 31.56 -11.54
CA ASP A 130 -5.26 32.25 -10.60
C ASP A 130 -5.78 33.50 -11.31
N ARG A 131 -6.99 33.38 -11.87
CA ARG A 131 -7.81 34.54 -12.22
C ARG A 131 -9.26 34.28 -11.79
N ASN A 132 -9.61 35.04 -10.76
CA ASN A 132 -10.94 35.58 -10.44
C ASN A 132 -11.93 34.69 -9.69
N SER A 133 -12.10 34.99 -8.40
CA SER A 133 -13.40 35.37 -7.84
C SER A 133 -13.22 36.32 -6.66
N SER A 134 -14.18 37.23 -6.48
CA SER A 134 -14.40 38.22 -5.40
C SER A 134 -13.62 39.56 -5.41
N ALA A 135 -14.18 40.56 -6.10
CA ALA A 135 -14.14 41.97 -5.67
C ALA A 135 -15.27 42.77 -6.36
N THR A 136 -16.50 42.61 -5.86
CA THR A 136 -17.61 43.56 -6.06
C THR A 136 -18.18 43.88 -4.69
N ALA A 137 -17.65 44.92 -4.06
CA ALA A 137 -18.23 45.58 -2.89
C ALA A 137 -17.71 47.03 -2.85
N ALA A 138 -18.47 47.93 -3.46
CA ALA A 138 -18.50 49.37 -3.21
C ALA A 138 -19.86 49.88 -3.73
#